data_AF-A0A712TPM3-F1
#
_entry.id   AF-A0A712TPM3-F1
#
_cell.length_a   1.000
_cell.length_b   1.000
_cell.length_c   1.000
_cell.angle_alpha   90.00
_cell.angle_beta   90.00
_cell.angle_gamma   90.00
#
_symmetry.space_group_name_H-M   'P 1'
#
loop_
_entity.id
_entity.type
_entity.pdbx_description
1 polymer ?
#
loop_
_entity_poly.entity_id
_entity_poly.type
_entity_poly.pdbx_seq_one_letter_code
_entity_poly.pdbx_strand_id
1 'polypeptide(L)'
;EDDVRPEALRRFEAMVEEVARQASEASRNATAAGQASEQAQTSAGQASESATAAVNAAGAAEASATQAASSAASAESSAGTATTKAGEASASAASADTARTAAAASAAAAKTSEANADASRTAAGDSAAAAAASATAAQTSAERAGASETAAKTSETQAASSAGDAGASATAAAASEKAAAASAAAAKTSETNAATSASTAAASATAASSSASEASTHAAASDTSASLAAQSSTAAGAAATRAEDAAKRAEDIADVISLEDASLTKKGIVKLSSATDSDSEALAATPKAVHAVMD
;
A
#
# COMPACT_ATOMS: atom_id res chain seq x y z
N GLU A 1 -60.58 194.14 -72.93
CA GLU A 1 -61.96 194.14 -72.41
C GLU A 1 -61.89 193.56 -71.02
N ASP A 2 -62.33 194.33 -70.02
CA ASP A 2 -62.45 193.89 -68.64
C ASP A 2 -63.40 192.68 -68.57
N ASP A 3 -62.89 191.48 -68.31
CA ASP A 3 -63.69 190.35 -67.85
C ASP A 3 -63.97 190.54 -66.36
N VAL A 4 -65.08 191.23 -66.10
CA VAL A 4 -65.64 191.63 -64.79
C VAL A 4 -66.26 190.42 -64.05
N ARG A 5 -65.66 189.23 -64.13
CA ARG A 5 -66.10 188.07 -63.33
C ARG A 5 -65.56 188.19 -61.89
N PRO A 6 -66.43 188.32 -60.87
CA PRO A 6 -66.01 188.50 -59.48
C PRO A 6 -65.10 187.36 -59.02
N GLU A 7 -64.02 187.68 -58.30
CA GLU A 7 -63.08 186.69 -57.72
C GLU A 7 -63.78 185.55 -56.95
N ALA A 8 -65.00 185.77 -56.46
CA ALA A 8 -65.84 184.77 -55.81
C ALA A 8 -66.13 183.55 -56.71
N LEU A 9 -66.35 183.74 -58.02
CA LEU A 9 -66.62 182.66 -58.97
C LEU A 9 -65.35 181.84 -59.29
N ARG A 10 -64.20 182.50 -59.42
CA ARG A 10 -62.91 181.83 -59.66
C ARG A 10 -62.43 181.04 -58.43
N ARG A 11 -62.73 181.55 -57.22
CA ARG A 11 -62.53 180.79 -55.96
C ARG A 11 -63.51 179.63 -55.81
N PHE A 12 -64.75 179.76 -56.30
CA PHE A 12 -65.74 178.67 -56.28
C PHE A 12 -65.37 177.56 -57.28
N GLU A 13 -64.94 177.89 -58.50
CA GLU A 13 -64.42 176.91 -59.46
C GLU A 13 -63.16 176.21 -58.95
N ALA A 14 -62.19 176.95 -58.38
CA ALA A 14 -61.01 176.36 -57.76
C ALA A 14 -61.36 175.45 -56.56
N MET A 15 -62.40 175.80 -55.79
CA MET A 15 -62.90 174.96 -54.70
C MET A 15 -63.61 173.71 -55.23
N VAL A 16 -64.40 173.81 -56.29
CA VAL A 16 -65.07 172.66 -56.92
C VAL A 16 -64.07 171.72 -57.58
N GLU A 17 -63.03 172.27 -58.22
CA GLU A 17 -61.95 171.51 -58.85
C GLU A 17 -61.05 170.85 -57.78
N GLU A 18 -60.81 171.53 -56.65
CA GLU A 18 -60.13 170.97 -55.48
C GLU A 18 -60.99 169.90 -54.78
N VAL A 19 -62.30 170.08 -54.68
CA VAL A 19 -63.24 169.06 -54.18
C VAL A 19 -63.31 167.87 -55.13
N ALA A 20 -63.25 168.07 -56.44
CA ALA A 20 -63.19 167.00 -57.44
C ALA A 20 -61.85 166.25 -57.42
N ARG A 21 -60.75 166.96 -57.19
CA ARG A 21 -59.41 166.38 -56.97
C ARG A 21 -59.39 165.58 -55.67
N GLN A 22 -59.89 166.14 -54.57
CA GLN A 22 -60.02 165.44 -53.30
C GLN A 22 -60.97 164.24 -53.39
N ALA A 23 -62.06 164.33 -54.16
CA ALA A 23 -62.95 163.19 -54.41
C ALA A 23 -62.27 162.10 -55.25
N SER A 24 -61.47 162.47 -56.25
CA SER A 24 -60.69 161.54 -57.06
C SER A 24 -59.56 160.89 -56.26
N GLU A 25 -58.91 161.64 -55.38
CA GLU A 25 -57.91 161.13 -54.44
C GLU A 25 -58.54 160.25 -53.38
N ALA A 26 -59.70 160.62 -52.83
CA ALA A 26 -60.46 159.80 -51.91
C ALA A 26 -60.91 158.49 -52.58
N SER A 27 -61.33 158.52 -53.85
CA SER A 27 -61.67 157.33 -54.62
C SER A 27 -60.47 156.42 -54.89
N ARG A 28 -59.33 157.01 -55.30
CA ARG A 28 -58.07 156.27 -55.47
C ARG A 28 -57.57 155.69 -54.14
N ASN A 29 -57.68 156.44 -53.05
CA ASN A 29 -57.26 156.02 -51.72
C ASN A 29 -58.21 154.94 -51.15
N ALA A 30 -59.51 155.03 -51.42
CA ALA A 30 -60.48 153.99 -51.09
C ALA A 30 -60.25 152.71 -51.91
N THR A 31 -59.89 152.84 -53.19
CA THR A 31 -59.52 151.69 -54.05
C THR A 31 -58.22 151.05 -53.58
N ALA A 32 -57.19 151.86 -53.28
CA ALA A 32 -55.92 151.38 -52.74
C ALA A 32 -56.10 150.73 -51.36
N ALA A 33 -56.96 151.29 -50.50
CA ALA A 33 -57.34 150.69 -49.23
C ALA A 33 -58.12 149.38 -49.42
N GLY A 34 -58.99 149.29 -50.43
CA GLY A 34 -59.69 148.06 -50.81
C GLY A 34 -58.73 146.97 -51.29
N GLN A 35 -57.82 147.30 -52.20
CA GLN A 35 -56.77 146.40 -52.68
C GLN A 35 -55.83 145.97 -51.55
N ALA A 36 -55.42 146.91 -50.67
CA ALA A 36 -54.61 146.59 -49.50
C ALA A 36 -55.36 145.69 -48.51
N SER A 37 -56.67 145.89 -48.34
CA SER A 37 -57.53 145.02 -47.53
C SER A 37 -57.63 143.61 -48.13
N GLU A 38 -57.83 143.49 -49.45
CA GLU A 38 -57.85 142.19 -50.15
C GLU A 38 -56.48 141.49 -50.07
N GLN A 39 -55.39 142.24 -50.18
CA GLN A 39 -54.03 141.71 -50.10
C GLN A 39 -53.67 141.29 -48.67
N ALA A 40 -54.16 142.02 -47.65
CA ALA A 40 -54.07 141.64 -46.25
C ALA A 40 -54.93 140.40 -45.94
N GLN A 41 -56.13 140.30 -46.49
CA GLN A 41 -56.99 139.11 -46.38
C GLN A 41 -56.36 137.88 -47.03
N THR A 42 -55.76 138.05 -48.22
CA THR A 42 -55.02 136.98 -48.91
C THR A 42 -53.81 136.53 -48.10
N SER A 43 -53.03 137.48 -47.57
CA SER A 43 -51.86 137.18 -46.73
C SER A 43 -52.26 136.51 -45.41
N ALA A 44 -53.39 136.92 -44.81
CA ALA A 44 -53.95 136.28 -43.62
C ALA A 44 -54.42 134.85 -43.91
N GLY A 45 -55.04 134.62 -45.07
CA GLY A 45 -55.42 133.29 -45.56
C GLY A 45 -54.20 132.39 -45.74
N GLN A 46 -53.17 132.87 -46.42
CA GLN A 46 -51.90 132.15 -46.62
C GLN A 46 -51.19 131.87 -45.30
N ALA A 47 -51.20 132.80 -44.34
CA ALA A 47 -50.65 132.58 -43.01
C ALA A 47 -51.44 131.52 -42.23
N SER A 48 -52.77 131.49 -42.37
CA SER A 48 -53.63 130.46 -41.77
C SER A 48 -53.40 129.08 -42.40
N GLU A 49 -53.27 129.00 -43.72
CA GLU A 49 -52.93 127.77 -44.44
C GLU A 49 -51.53 127.27 -44.06
N SER A 50 -50.55 128.17 -43.99
CA SER A 50 -49.18 127.84 -43.56
C SER A 50 -49.13 127.37 -42.11
N ALA A 51 -49.87 128.02 -41.21
CA ALA A 51 -50.02 127.58 -39.82
C ALA A 51 -50.65 126.19 -39.75
N THR A 52 -51.66 125.91 -40.57
CA THR A 52 -52.31 124.59 -40.67
C THR A 52 -51.34 123.53 -41.20
N ALA A 53 -50.56 123.84 -42.25
CA ALA A 53 -49.54 122.95 -42.79
C ALA A 53 -48.44 122.65 -41.77
N ALA A 54 -48.00 123.65 -40.99
CA ALA A 54 -47.02 123.48 -39.92
C ALA A 54 -47.55 122.58 -38.79
N VAL A 55 -48.81 122.76 -38.38
CA VAL A 55 -49.46 121.88 -37.38
C VAL A 55 -49.56 120.44 -37.91
N ASN A 56 -49.95 120.26 -39.17
CA ASN A 56 -50.02 118.92 -39.78
C ASN A 56 -48.64 118.26 -39.89
N ALA A 57 -47.60 119.03 -40.28
CA ALA A 57 -46.23 118.53 -40.33
C ALA A 57 -45.70 118.17 -38.94
N ALA A 58 -46.00 118.98 -37.92
CA ALA A 58 -45.66 118.67 -36.54
C ALA A 58 -46.36 117.37 -36.06
N GLY A 59 -47.65 117.19 -36.37
CA GLY A 59 -48.38 115.96 -36.07
C GLY A 59 -47.82 114.73 -36.81
N ALA A 60 -47.43 114.89 -38.07
CA ALA A 60 -46.78 113.82 -38.84
C ALA A 60 -45.40 113.45 -38.27
N ALA A 61 -44.63 114.44 -37.81
CA ALA A 61 -43.34 114.23 -37.14
C ALA A 61 -43.52 113.53 -35.78
N GLU A 62 -44.54 113.91 -35.00
CA GLU A 62 -44.88 113.26 -33.73
C GLU A 62 -45.31 111.80 -33.93
N ALA A 63 -46.17 111.54 -34.94
CA ALA A 63 -46.55 110.18 -35.32
C ALA A 63 -45.35 109.34 -35.75
N SER A 64 -44.44 109.92 -36.55
CA SER A 64 -43.20 109.25 -36.97
C SER A 64 -42.28 108.96 -35.78
N ALA A 65 -42.16 109.88 -34.83
CA ALA A 65 -41.38 109.68 -33.61
C ALA A 65 -41.95 108.54 -32.76
N THR A 66 -43.28 108.45 -32.63
CA THR A 66 -43.95 107.36 -31.91
C THR A 66 -43.76 106.02 -32.62
N GLN A 67 -43.80 106.00 -33.95
CA GLN A 67 -43.54 104.79 -34.73
C GLN A 67 -42.08 104.34 -34.62
N ALA A 68 -41.13 105.27 -34.62
CA ALA A 68 -39.72 104.97 -34.38
C ALA A 68 -39.49 104.41 -32.97
N ALA A 69 -40.11 105.01 -31.95
CA ALA A 69 -40.04 104.52 -30.57
C ALA A 69 -40.62 103.10 -30.45
N SER A 70 -41.77 102.83 -31.09
CA SER A 70 -42.40 101.50 -31.09
C SER A 70 -41.53 100.45 -31.80
N SER A 71 -40.87 100.85 -32.89
CA SER A 71 -39.95 99.98 -33.64
C SER A 71 -38.68 99.68 -32.82
N ALA A 72 -38.14 100.68 -32.11
CA ALA A 72 -37.01 100.51 -31.20
C ALA A 72 -37.36 99.55 -30.05
N ALA A 73 -38.54 99.70 -29.43
CA ALA A 73 -39.01 98.80 -28.38
C ALA A 73 -39.20 97.36 -28.90
N SER A 74 -39.70 97.19 -30.13
CA SER A 74 -39.84 95.87 -30.78
C SER A 74 -38.47 95.24 -31.07
N ALA A 75 -37.49 96.04 -31.49
CA ALA A 75 -36.12 95.58 -31.72
C ALA A 75 -35.44 95.16 -30.40
N GLU A 76 -35.62 95.93 -29.32
CA GLU A 76 -35.15 95.55 -27.97
C GLU A 76 -35.77 94.24 -27.50
N SER A 77 -37.10 94.08 -27.66
CA SER A 77 -37.79 92.83 -27.32
C SER A 77 -37.27 91.62 -28.12
N SER A 78 -37.02 91.82 -29.41
CA SER A 78 -36.46 90.79 -30.30
C SER A 78 -35.02 90.44 -29.91
N ALA A 79 -34.20 91.43 -29.55
CA ALA A 79 -32.83 91.24 -29.08
C ALA A 79 -32.80 90.49 -27.73
N GLY A 80 -33.72 90.81 -26.82
CA GLY A 80 -33.93 90.06 -25.57
C GLY A 80 -34.26 88.60 -25.83
N THR A 81 -35.20 88.33 -26.74
CA THR A 81 -35.59 86.97 -27.14
C THR A 81 -34.43 86.20 -27.76
N ALA A 82 -33.63 86.83 -28.63
CA ALA A 82 -32.45 86.23 -29.23
C ALA A 82 -31.39 85.88 -28.18
N THR A 83 -31.20 86.75 -27.19
CA THR A 83 -30.28 86.51 -26.06
C THR A 83 -30.72 85.31 -25.23
N THR A 84 -32.01 85.22 -24.89
CA THR A 84 -32.56 84.04 -24.20
C THR A 84 -32.35 82.77 -25.00
N LYS A 85 -32.63 82.78 -26.30
CA LYS A 85 -32.44 81.61 -27.18
C LYS A 85 -30.97 81.19 -27.29
N ALA A 86 -30.05 82.14 -27.34
CA ALA A 86 -28.62 81.84 -27.30
C ALA A 86 -28.19 81.18 -25.98
N GLY A 87 -28.76 81.64 -24.86
CA GLY A 87 -28.56 81.02 -23.54
C GLY A 87 -29.11 79.59 -23.48
N GLU A 88 -30.34 79.36 -23.95
CA GLU A 88 -30.96 78.03 -24.03
C GLU A 88 -30.14 77.07 -24.91
N ALA A 89 -29.66 77.54 -26.07
CA ALA A 89 -28.82 76.75 -26.97
C ALA A 89 -27.50 76.36 -26.31
N SER A 90 -26.87 77.29 -25.58
CA SER A 90 -25.62 77.04 -24.83
C SER A 90 -25.83 76.00 -23.72
N ALA A 91 -26.92 76.10 -22.98
CA ALA A 91 -27.28 75.13 -21.94
C ALA A 91 -27.58 73.74 -22.54
N SER A 92 -28.24 73.69 -23.69
CA SER A 92 -28.50 72.44 -24.41
C SER A 92 -27.22 71.80 -24.93
N ALA A 93 -26.26 72.58 -25.43
CA ALA A 93 -24.95 72.08 -25.87
C ALA A 93 -24.15 71.48 -24.69
N ALA A 94 -24.10 72.17 -23.55
CA ALA A 94 -23.45 71.66 -22.34
C ALA A 94 -24.10 70.36 -21.82
N SER A 95 -25.42 70.26 -21.92
CA SER A 95 -26.16 69.03 -21.57
C SER A 95 -25.83 67.87 -22.51
N ALA A 96 -25.68 68.14 -23.81
CA ALA A 96 -25.27 67.13 -24.79
C ALA A 96 -23.84 66.63 -24.55
N ASP A 97 -22.90 67.51 -24.19
CA ASP A 97 -21.53 67.12 -23.83
C ASP A 97 -21.49 66.26 -22.55
N THR A 98 -22.32 66.61 -21.57
CA THR A 98 -22.48 65.79 -20.35
C THR A 98 -23.04 64.41 -20.67
N ALA A 99 -24.08 64.34 -21.51
CA ALA A 99 -24.67 63.08 -21.96
C ALA A 99 -23.66 62.22 -22.75
N ARG A 100 -22.86 62.83 -23.63
CA ARG A 100 -21.80 62.14 -24.37
C ARG A 100 -20.75 61.54 -23.42
N THR A 101 -20.37 62.28 -22.39
CA THR A 101 -19.42 61.82 -21.37
C THR A 101 -19.99 60.66 -20.56
N ALA A 102 -21.25 60.76 -20.14
CA ALA A 102 -21.95 59.69 -19.42
C ALA A 102 -22.09 58.41 -20.28
N ALA A 103 -22.38 58.56 -21.58
CA ALA A 103 -22.45 57.44 -22.52
C ALA A 103 -21.08 56.77 -22.69
N ALA A 104 -19.99 57.55 -22.81
CA ALA A 104 -18.64 57.02 -22.89
C ALA A 104 -18.23 56.27 -21.61
N ALA A 105 -18.56 56.80 -20.43
CA ALA A 105 -18.32 56.13 -19.16
C ALA A 105 -19.11 54.81 -19.05
N SER A 106 -20.37 54.80 -19.49
CA SER A 106 -21.21 53.60 -19.50
C SER A 106 -20.67 52.52 -20.44
N ALA A 107 -20.16 52.92 -21.62
CA ALA A 107 -19.52 52.00 -22.57
C ALA A 107 -18.22 51.41 -21.99
N ALA A 108 -17.42 52.19 -21.26
CA ALA A 108 -16.25 51.69 -20.57
C ALA A 108 -16.62 50.70 -19.46
N ALA A 109 -17.65 50.99 -18.66
CA ALA A 109 -18.14 50.09 -17.63
C ALA A 109 -18.65 48.75 -18.21
N ALA A 110 -19.34 48.79 -19.35
CA ALA A 110 -19.79 47.58 -20.06
C ALA A 110 -18.60 46.70 -20.50
N LYS A 111 -17.55 47.29 -21.08
CA LYS A 111 -16.32 46.57 -21.45
C LYS A 111 -15.63 45.92 -20.26
N THR A 112 -15.57 46.62 -19.12
CA THR A 112 -15.03 46.04 -17.88
C THR A 112 -15.90 44.87 -17.39
N SER A 113 -17.22 44.98 -17.52
CA SER A 113 -18.15 43.91 -17.13
C SER A 113 -18.00 42.68 -18.02
N GLU A 114 -17.82 42.85 -19.34
CA GLU A 114 -17.48 41.75 -20.27
C GLU A 114 -16.17 41.06 -19.85
N ALA A 115 -15.11 41.82 -19.60
CA ALA A 115 -13.84 41.27 -19.16
C ALA A 115 -13.95 40.48 -17.84
N ASN A 116 -14.73 40.98 -16.87
CA ASN A 116 -14.99 40.27 -15.62
C ASN A 116 -15.80 38.99 -15.84
N ALA A 117 -16.74 38.98 -16.77
CA ALA A 117 -17.52 37.79 -17.13
C ALA A 117 -16.67 36.74 -17.84
N ASP A 118 -15.73 37.15 -18.70
CA ASP A 118 -14.73 36.26 -19.31
C ASP A 118 -13.79 35.67 -18.26
N ALA A 119 -13.25 36.50 -17.36
CA ALA A 119 -12.40 36.04 -16.26
C ALA A 119 -13.13 35.04 -15.34
N SER A 120 -14.40 35.31 -15.03
CA SER A 120 -15.24 34.40 -14.23
C SER A 120 -15.49 33.07 -14.94
N ARG A 121 -15.69 33.09 -16.27
CA ARG A 121 -15.82 31.85 -17.07
C ARG A 121 -14.53 31.02 -17.04
N THR A 122 -13.37 31.66 -17.19
CA THR A 122 -12.07 30.97 -17.08
C THR A 122 -11.89 30.35 -15.70
N ALA A 123 -12.13 31.10 -14.62
CA ALA A 123 -12.00 30.60 -13.26
C ALA A 123 -12.96 29.43 -12.95
N ALA A 124 -14.17 29.45 -13.50
CA ALA A 124 -15.11 28.35 -13.41
C ALA A 124 -14.61 27.10 -14.16
N GLY A 125 -14.00 27.27 -15.34
CA GLY A 125 -13.36 26.20 -16.09
C GLY A 125 -12.19 25.55 -15.35
N ASP A 126 -11.30 26.37 -14.78
CA ASP A 126 -10.17 25.89 -13.97
C ASP A 126 -10.64 25.12 -12.74
N SER A 127 -11.69 25.62 -12.07
CA SER A 127 -12.29 24.95 -10.91
C SER A 127 -12.91 23.60 -11.29
N ALA A 128 -13.58 23.51 -12.44
CA ALA A 128 -14.12 22.26 -12.95
C ALA A 128 -13.01 21.24 -13.29
N ALA A 129 -11.91 21.70 -13.89
CA ALA A 129 -10.75 20.84 -14.17
C ALA A 129 -10.09 20.33 -12.87
N ALA A 130 -9.95 21.19 -11.86
CA ALA A 130 -9.43 20.80 -10.55
C ALA A 130 -10.33 19.78 -9.83
N ALA A 131 -11.66 19.94 -9.94
CA ALA A 131 -12.62 18.98 -9.41
C ALA A 131 -12.52 17.61 -10.11
N ALA A 132 -12.39 17.60 -11.44
CA ALA A 132 -12.20 16.38 -12.21
C ALA A 132 -10.88 15.65 -11.84
N ALA A 133 -9.78 16.40 -11.70
CA ALA A 133 -8.50 15.82 -11.26
C ALA A 133 -8.59 15.22 -9.84
N SER A 134 -9.30 15.89 -8.93
CA SER A 134 -9.54 15.41 -7.57
C SER A 134 -10.38 14.13 -7.56
N ALA A 135 -11.39 14.01 -8.42
CA ALA A 135 -12.17 12.79 -8.57
C ALA A 135 -11.31 11.61 -9.05
N THR A 136 -10.44 11.81 -10.04
CA THR A 136 -9.49 10.79 -10.52
C THR A 136 -8.51 10.36 -9.42
N ALA A 137 -8.01 11.30 -8.63
CA ALA A 137 -7.12 11.01 -7.49
C ALA A 137 -7.84 10.18 -6.40
N ALA A 138 -9.12 10.48 -6.14
CA ALA A 138 -9.94 9.70 -5.22
C ALA A 138 -10.17 8.26 -5.72
N GLN A 139 -10.46 8.09 -7.02
CA GLN A 139 -10.59 6.76 -7.62
C GLN A 139 -9.28 5.95 -7.51
N THR A 140 -8.15 6.56 -7.84
CA THR A 140 -6.82 5.93 -7.70
C THR A 140 -6.55 5.50 -6.25
N SER A 141 -6.96 6.32 -5.29
CA SER A 141 -6.80 6.02 -3.86
C SER A 141 -7.69 4.85 -3.43
N ALA A 142 -8.92 4.75 -3.95
CA ALA A 142 -9.81 3.62 -3.70
C ALA A 142 -9.26 2.31 -4.27
N GLU A 143 -8.69 2.33 -5.48
CA GLU A 143 -8.03 1.17 -6.09
C GLU A 143 -6.83 0.69 -5.25
N ARG A 144 -5.99 1.62 -4.77
CA ARG A 144 -4.87 1.31 -3.86
C ARG A 144 -5.33 0.70 -2.55
N ALA A 145 -6.45 1.19 -1.98
CA ALA A 145 -7.02 0.62 -0.78
C ALA A 145 -7.47 -0.84 -0.99
N GLY A 146 -8.14 -1.12 -2.12
CA GLY A 146 -8.55 -2.49 -2.48
C GLY A 146 -7.36 -3.44 -2.72
N ALA A 147 -6.29 -2.96 -3.35
CA ALA A 147 -5.06 -3.73 -3.50
C ALA A 147 -4.41 -4.05 -2.14
N SER A 148 -4.39 -3.08 -1.22
CA SER A 148 -3.89 -3.25 0.14
C SER A 148 -4.70 -4.28 0.94
N GLU A 149 -6.03 -4.26 0.82
CA GLU A 149 -6.91 -5.26 1.43
C GLU A 149 -6.59 -6.68 0.93
N THR A 150 -6.38 -6.83 -0.39
CA THR A 150 -6.01 -8.12 -1.00
C THR A 150 -4.65 -8.61 -0.51
N ALA A 151 -3.67 -7.71 -0.40
CA ALA A 151 -2.35 -8.02 0.14
C ALA A 151 -2.41 -8.46 1.62
N ALA A 152 -3.27 -7.81 2.42
CA ALA A 152 -3.50 -8.18 3.81
C ALA A 152 -4.10 -9.59 3.94
N LYS A 153 -5.15 -9.92 3.17
CA LYS A 153 -5.75 -11.27 3.16
C LYS A 153 -4.77 -12.35 2.71
N THR A 154 -3.93 -12.02 1.73
CA THR A 154 -2.86 -12.91 1.26
C THR A 154 -1.83 -13.15 2.36
N SER A 155 -1.45 -12.11 3.09
CA SER A 155 -0.50 -12.21 4.21
C SER A 155 -1.08 -13.04 5.37
N GLU A 156 -2.37 -12.89 5.67
CA GLU A 156 -3.07 -13.70 6.66
C GLU A 156 -3.04 -15.20 6.30
N THR A 157 -3.28 -15.53 5.02
CA THR A 157 -3.20 -16.91 4.52
C THR A 157 -1.79 -17.49 4.62
N GLN A 158 -0.77 -16.69 4.30
CA GLN A 158 0.64 -17.10 4.44
C GLN A 158 0.99 -17.36 5.90
N ALA A 159 0.58 -16.47 6.82
CA ALA A 159 0.81 -16.64 8.25
C ALA A 159 0.15 -17.92 8.79
N ALA A 160 -1.09 -18.21 8.38
CA ALA A 160 -1.78 -19.44 8.74
C ALA A 160 -1.05 -20.69 8.21
N SER A 161 -0.53 -20.64 6.98
CA SER A 161 0.26 -21.72 6.38
C SER A 161 1.56 -21.96 7.14
N SER A 162 2.31 -20.89 7.44
CA SER A 162 3.54 -20.97 8.24
C SER A 162 3.30 -21.52 9.65
N ALA A 163 2.16 -21.19 10.28
CA ALA A 163 1.78 -21.78 11.56
C ALA A 163 1.52 -23.29 11.43
N GLY A 164 0.91 -23.74 10.33
CA GLY A 164 0.73 -25.15 10.01
C GLY A 164 2.06 -25.88 9.84
N ASP A 165 2.99 -25.32 9.07
CA ASP A 165 4.33 -25.88 8.84
C ASP A 165 5.14 -25.99 10.14
N ALA A 166 5.03 -24.98 11.02
CA ALA A 166 5.63 -25.00 12.34
C ALA A 166 5.04 -26.13 13.22
N GLY A 167 3.72 -26.33 13.18
CA GLY A 167 3.04 -27.42 13.88
C GLY A 167 3.46 -28.81 13.38
N ALA A 168 3.59 -28.97 12.06
CA ALA A 168 4.09 -30.21 11.44
C ALA A 168 5.54 -30.48 11.85
N SER A 169 6.39 -29.44 11.85
CA SER A 169 7.78 -29.52 12.29
C SER A 169 7.91 -29.92 13.77
N ALA A 170 7.08 -29.36 14.64
CA ALA A 170 7.03 -29.75 16.06
C ALA A 170 6.63 -31.23 16.24
N THR A 171 5.65 -31.70 15.45
CA THR A 171 5.23 -33.11 15.47
C THR A 171 6.35 -34.03 15.00
N ALA A 172 7.06 -33.66 13.93
CA ALA A 172 8.22 -34.42 13.43
C ALA A 172 9.37 -34.47 14.45
N ALA A 173 9.62 -33.37 15.16
CA ALA A 173 10.61 -33.32 16.24
C ALA A 173 10.25 -34.28 17.39
N ALA A 174 8.99 -34.27 17.86
CA ALA A 174 8.51 -35.17 18.91
C ALA A 174 8.59 -36.65 18.48
N ALA A 175 8.26 -36.96 17.22
CA ALA A 175 8.43 -38.30 16.67
C ALA A 175 9.90 -38.74 16.64
N SER A 176 10.80 -37.82 16.28
CA SER A 176 12.25 -38.06 16.26
C SER A 176 12.81 -38.30 17.67
N GLU A 177 12.35 -37.55 18.67
CA GLU A 177 12.70 -37.77 20.08
C GLU A 177 12.28 -39.18 20.55
N LYS A 178 11.05 -39.60 20.23
CA LYS A 178 10.57 -40.95 20.55
C LYS A 178 11.39 -42.03 19.85
N ALA A 179 11.76 -41.83 18.59
CA ALA A 179 12.60 -42.76 17.83
C ALA A 179 14.02 -42.86 18.43
N ALA A 180 14.60 -41.74 18.87
CA ALA A 180 15.88 -41.71 19.56
C ALA A 180 15.82 -42.47 20.90
N ALA A 181 14.76 -42.26 21.69
CA ALA A 181 14.55 -42.98 22.95
C ALA A 181 14.41 -44.50 22.73
N ALA A 182 13.66 -44.92 21.70
CA ALA A 182 13.53 -46.33 21.34
C ALA A 182 14.89 -46.94 20.92
N SER A 183 15.68 -46.20 20.14
CA SER A 183 17.02 -46.63 19.71
C SER A 183 17.97 -46.78 20.91
N ALA A 184 17.92 -45.85 21.88
CA ALA A 184 18.70 -45.96 23.11
C ALA A 184 18.29 -47.17 23.97
N ALA A 185 17.00 -47.50 24.03
CA ALA A 185 16.53 -48.70 24.72
C ALA A 185 17.03 -49.98 24.03
N ALA A 186 16.94 -50.05 22.70
CA ALA A 186 17.45 -51.17 21.92
C ALA A 186 18.97 -51.38 22.12
N ALA A 187 19.74 -50.29 22.21
CA ALA A 187 21.18 -50.36 22.51
C ALA A 187 21.44 -50.98 23.90
N LYS A 188 20.71 -50.57 24.94
CA LYS A 188 20.83 -51.16 26.29
C LYS A 188 20.45 -52.65 26.32
N THR A 189 19.41 -53.03 25.59
CA THR A 189 19.05 -54.45 25.43
C THR A 189 20.17 -55.22 24.74
N SER A 190 20.77 -54.66 23.69
CA SER A 190 21.90 -55.27 22.99
C SER A 190 23.13 -55.43 23.90
N GLU A 191 23.43 -54.45 24.73
CA GLU A 191 24.50 -54.51 25.74
C GLU A 191 24.24 -55.65 26.75
N THR A 192 23.00 -55.78 27.22
CA THR A 192 22.59 -56.88 28.12
C THR A 192 22.76 -58.24 27.45
N ASN A 193 22.29 -58.39 26.20
CA ASN A 193 22.42 -59.63 25.44
C ASN A 193 23.90 -60.01 25.20
N ALA A 194 24.75 -59.03 24.93
CA ALA A 194 26.19 -59.24 24.79
C ALA A 194 26.82 -59.72 26.11
N ALA A 195 26.46 -59.10 27.24
CA ALA A 195 26.92 -59.52 28.56
C ALA A 195 26.47 -60.96 28.90
N THR A 196 25.21 -61.31 28.66
CA THR A 196 24.68 -62.68 28.84
C THR A 196 25.42 -63.68 27.96
N SER A 197 25.70 -63.32 26.71
CA SER A 197 26.46 -64.18 25.78
C SER A 197 27.88 -64.42 26.28
N ALA A 198 28.54 -63.37 26.80
CA ALA A 198 29.88 -63.48 27.39
C ALA A 198 29.88 -64.40 28.64
N SER A 199 28.89 -64.27 29.53
CA SER A 199 28.75 -65.18 30.69
C SER A 199 28.52 -66.62 30.26
N THR A 200 27.71 -66.85 29.23
CA THR A 200 27.44 -68.19 28.67
C THR A 200 28.70 -68.81 28.09
N ALA A 201 29.49 -68.02 27.35
CA ALA A 201 30.78 -68.46 26.81
C ALA A 201 31.77 -68.82 27.93
N ALA A 202 31.86 -67.99 28.98
CA ALA A 202 32.70 -68.26 30.14
C ALA A 202 32.30 -69.55 30.88
N ALA A 203 31.00 -69.78 31.11
CA ALA A 203 30.50 -71.01 31.71
C ALA A 203 30.82 -72.25 30.85
N SER A 204 30.69 -72.12 29.53
CA SER A 204 31.05 -73.19 28.58
C SER A 204 32.55 -73.51 28.61
N ALA A 205 33.40 -72.49 28.71
CA ALA A 205 34.85 -72.67 28.86
C ALA A 205 35.20 -73.39 30.18
N THR A 206 34.55 -73.01 31.28
CA THR A 206 34.70 -73.71 32.56
C THR A 206 34.28 -75.18 32.44
N ALA A 207 33.12 -75.47 31.87
CA ALA A 207 32.64 -76.84 31.67
C ALA A 207 33.63 -77.66 30.83
N ALA A 208 34.15 -77.11 29.73
CA ALA A 208 35.16 -77.77 28.91
C ALA A 208 36.46 -78.06 29.69
N SER A 209 36.91 -77.12 30.53
CA SER A 209 38.08 -77.32 31.39
C SER A 209 37.88 -78.42 32.45
N SER A 210 36.68 -78.52 33.01
CA SER A 210 36.30 -79.59 33.93
C SER A 210 36.29 -80.94 33.22
N SER A 211 35.65 -81.04 32.05
CA SER A 211 35.66 -82.28 31.25
C SER A 211 37.06 -82.72 30.83
N ALA A 212 37.95 -81.78 30.48
CA ALA A 212 39.35 -82.09 30.19
C ALA A 212 40.09 -82.64 31.43
N SER A 213 39.81 -82.09 32.62
CA SER A 213 40.38 -82.56 33.88
C SER A 213 39.87 -83.95 34.27
N GLU A 214 38.58 -84.22 34.05
CA GLU A 214 37.99 -85.55 34.22
C GLU A 214 38.59 -86.57 33.25
N ALA A 215 38.75 -86.20 31.97
CA ALA A 215 39.41 -87.04 30.97
C ALA A 215 40.86 -87.37 31.35
N SER A 216 41.62 -86.38 31.84
CA SER A 216 42.99 -86.58 32.34
C SER A 216 43.03 -87.53 33.54
N THR A 217 42.09 -87.37 34.48
CA THR A 217 41.94 -88.26 35.64
C THR A 217 41.64 -89.70 35.21
N HIS A 218 40.73 -89.89 34.25
CA HIS A 218 40.42 -91.19 33.69
C HIS A 218 41.60 -91.83 32.97
N ALA A 219 42.39 -91.06 32.22
CA ALA A 219 43.61 -91.54 31.58
C ALA A 219 44.62 -92.04 32.63
N ALA A 220 44.87 -91.25 33.68
CA ALA A 220 45.76 -91.65 34.78
C ALA A 220 45.27 -92.90 35.53
N ALA A 221 43.95 -93.00 35.74
CA ALA A 221 43.34 -94.20 36.34
C ALA A 221 43.53 -95.43 35.43
N SER A 222 43.35 -95.27 34.12
CA SER A 222 43.59 -96.31 33.12
C SER A 222 45.05 -96.79 33.12
N ASP A 223 46.01 -95.86 33.14
CA ASP A 223 47.45 -96.18 33.23
C ASP A 223 47.79 -96.93 34.53
N THR A 224 47.18 -96.52 35.64
CA THR A 224 47.30 -97.21 36.93
C THR A 224 46.73 -98.64 36.84
N SER A 225 45.54 -98.81 36.27
CA SER A 225 44.93 -100.13 36.05
C SER A 225 45.79 -101.02 35.14
N ALA A 226 46.35 -100.49 34.07
CA ALA A 226 47.27 -101.21 33.18
C ALA A 226 48.54 -101.65 33.93
N SER A 227 49.09 -100.78 34.77
CA SER A 227 50.26 -101.09 35.61
C SER A 227 49.97 -102.19 36.64
N LEU A 228 48.78 -102.16 37.27
CA LEU A 228 48.33 -103.21 38.18
C LEU A 228 48.11 -104.55 37.45
N ALA A 229 47.54 -104.52 36.25
CA ALA A 229 47.38 -105.71 35.41
C ALA A 229 48.74 -106.33 35.03
N ALA A 230 49.72 -105.52 34.65
CA ALA A 230 51.08 -105.99 34.34
C ALA A 230 51.79 -106.59 35.57
N GLN A 231 51.64 -105.98 36.75
CA GLN A 231 52.13 -106.54 38.02
C GLN A 231 51.46 -107.87 38.34
N SER A 232 50.13 -107.96 38.17
CA SER A 232 49.37 -109.19 38.36
C SER A 232 49.84 -110.30 37.42
N SER A 233 50.05 -109.99 36.13
CA SER A 233 50.63 -110.93 35.17
C SER A 233 52.03 -111.40 35.57
N THR A 234 52.87 -110.49 36.06
CA THR A 234 54.23 -110.82 36.53
C THR A 234 54.17 -111.74 37.76
N ALA A 235 53.29 -111.43 38.72
CA ALA A 235 53.08 -112.23 39.92
C ALA A 235 52.52 -113.62 39.59
N ALA A 236 51.57 -113.71 38.65
CA ALA A 236 51.04 -114.97 38.14
C ALA A 236 52.13 -115.79 37.44
N GLY A 237 52.96 -115.16 36.61
CA GLY A 237 54.14 -115.81 36.01
C GLY A 237 55.11 -116.36 37.05
N ALA A 238 55.46 -115.57 38.07
CA ALA A 238 56.32 -116.01 39.16
C ALA A 238 55.70 -117.15 40.01
N ALA A 239 54.37 -117.12 40.19
CA ALA A 239 53.65 -118.20 40.88
C ALA A 239 53.65 -119.50 40.05
N ALA A 240 53.47 -119.40 38.73
CA ALA A 240 53.57 -120.54 37.81
C ALA A 240 54.97 -121.17 37.85
N THR A 241 56.04 -120.36 37.78
CA THR A 241 57.42 -120.85 37.92
C THR A 241 57.64 -121.56 39.26
N ARG A 242 57.17 -121.01 40.39
CA ARG A 242 57.27 -121.70 41.69
C ARG A 242 56.49 -123.01 41.72
N ALA A 243 55.35 -123.08 41.05
CA ALA A 243 54.57 -124.31 40.95
C ALA A 243 55.30 -125.36 40.10
N GLU A 244 55.92 -124.97 38.98
CA GLU A 244 56.79 -125.83 38.18
C GLU A 244 57.99 -126.33 38.98
N ASP A 245 58.67 -125.44 39.71
CA ASP A 245 59.80 -125.80 40.57
C ASP A 245 59.36 -126.73 41.70
N ALA A 246 58.22 -126.47 42.34
CA ALA A 246 57.67 -127.33 43.37
C ALA A 246 57.25 -128.70 42.81
N ALA A 247 56.69 -128.74 41.60
CA ALA A 247 56.34 -129.97 40.91
C ALA A 247 57.59 -130.80 40.57
N LYS A 248 58.62 -130.19 39.97
CA LYS A 248 59.93 -130.86 39.75
C LYS A 248 60.51 -131.39 41.06
N ARG A 249 60.46 -130.60 42.12
CA ARG A 249 60.96 -131.01 43.43
C ARG A 249 60.14 -132.16 44.02
N ALA A 250 58.83 -132.22 43.74
CA ALA A 250 57.99 -133.35 44.09
C ALA A 250 58.30 -134.59 43.24
N GLU A 251 58.58 -134.42 41.94
CA GLU A 251 59.07 -135.48 41.05
C GLU A 251 60.42 -136.04 41.53
N ASP A 252 61.38 -135.18 41.87
CA ASP A 252 62.68 -135.56 42.43
C ASP A 252 62.51 -136.36 43.73
N ILE A 253 61.61 -135.92 44.62
CA ILE A 253 61.31 -136.65 45.87
C ILE A 253 60.66 -137.99 45.56
N ALA A 254 59.71 -138.04 44.62
CA ALA A 254 59.06 -139.28 44.23
C ALA A 254 60.07 -140.27 43.62
N ASP A 255 61.02 -139.79 42.82
CA ASP A 255 62.09 -140.60 42.23
C ASP A 255 63.03 -141.16 43.31
N VAL A 256 63.47 -140.32 44.26
CA VAL A 256 64.27 -140.76 45.43
C VAL A 256 63.52 -141.79 46.28
N ILE A 257 62.20 -141.67 46.39
CA ILE A 257 61.36 -142.59 47.17
C ILE A 257 61.06 -143.88 46.40
N SER A 258 61.29 -143.97 45.07
CA SER A 258 60.93 -145.10 44.20
C SER A 258 60.83 -146.41 44.95
N LEU A 259 59.58 -146.75 45.27
CA LEU A 259 59.22 -147.92 46.05
C LEU A 259 59.27 -149.13 45.12
N GLU A 260 60.49 -149.63 44.89
CA GLU A 260 60.73 -150.84 44.13
C GLU A 260 60.25 -152.07 44.93
N ASP A 261 59.85 -153.15 44.23
CA ASP A 261 59.53 -154.41 44.89
C ASP A 261 60.81 -155.01 45.50
N ALA A 262 60.68 -155.60 46.69
CA ALA A 262 61.80 -156.20 47.41
C ALA A 262 62.38 -157.37 46.62
N SER A 263 63.70 -157.45 46.59
CA SER A 263 64.43 -158.60 46.08
C SER A 263 65.43 -159.09 47.12
N LEU A 264 66.07 -160.22 46.87
CA LEU A 264 67.08 -160.79 47.77
C LEU A 264 68.34 -159.90 47.90
N THR A 265 68.55 -158.94 47.00
CA THR A 265 69.71 -158.03 47.00
C THR A 265 69.35 -156.54 47.13
N LYS A 266 68.06 -156.18 47.07
CA LYS A 266 67.57 -154.82 47.29
C LYS A 266 66.35 -154.81 48.21
N LYS A 267 66.35 -153.91 49.20
CA LYS A 267 65.17 -153.65 50.03
C LYS A 267 64.08 -153.01 49.18
N GLY A 268 62.83 -153.42 49.39
CA GLY A 268 61.68 -152.88 48.67
C GLY A 268 60.37 -153.22 49.36
N ILE A 269 59.24 -152.98 48.69
CA ILE A 269 57.93 -153.43 49.15
C ILE A 269 57.74 -154.89 48.74
N VAL A 270 57.26 -155.76 49.63
CA VAL A 270 56.91 -157.15 49.27
C VAL A 270 55.43 -157.39 49.54
N LYS A 271 54.75 -158.06 48.61
CA LYS A 271 53.37 -158.53 48.83
C LYS A 271 53.39 -159.83 49.62
N LEU A 272 52.41 -160.02 50.50
CA LEU A 272 52.32 -161.20 51.38
C LEU A 272 51.36 -162.25 50.79
N SER A 273 51.74 -163.53 50.79
CA SER A 273 50.92 -164.66 50.29
C SER A 273 50.48 -165.60 51.41
N SER A 274 49.27 -166.15 51.29
CA SER A 274 48.69 -167.12 52.24
C SER A 274 48.46 -168.51 51.63
N ALA A 275 48.96 -168.78 50.43
CA ALA A 275 48.94 -170.10 49.82
C ALA A 275 49.95 -171.04 50.49
N THR A 276 49.53 -172.27 50.78
CA THR A 276 50.30 -173.29 51.50
C THR A 276 51.27 -174.07 50.59
N ASP A 277 51.13 -173.94 49.28
CA ASP A 277 51.90 -174.62 48.23
C ASP A 277 52.49 -173.62 47.21
N SER A 278 52.81 -172.40 47.67
CA SER A 278 53.28 -171.33 46.80
C SER A 278 54.79 -171.39 46.55
N ASP A 279 55.17 -171.65 45.31
CA ASP A 279 56.56 -171.60 44.81
C ASP A 279 57.04 -170.16 44.49
N SER A 280 56.23 -169.13 44.78
CA SER A 280 56.55 -167.75 44.44
C SER A 280 57.58 -167.12 45.40
N GLU A 281 58.76 -166.81 44.88
CA GLU A 281 59.81 -166.09 45.59
C GLU A 281 59.59 -164.56 45.65
N ALA A 282 58.57 -164.05 44.93
CA ALA A 282 58.23 -162.63 44.90
C ALA A 282 57.24 -162.21 45.99
N LEU A 283 56.71 -163.17 46.76
CA LEU A 283 55.74 -162.94 47.81
C LEU A 283 56.28 -163.49 49.13
N ALA A 284 56.21 -162.71 50.20
CA ALA A 284 56.57 -163.24 51.51
C ALA A 284 55.44 -164.13 52.05
N ALA A 285 55.78 -165.35 52.48
CA ALA A 285 54.81 -166.24 53.11
C ALA A 285 54.28 -165.62 54.41
N THR A 286 52.96 -165.62 54.57
CA THR A 286 52.34 -165.23 55.84
C THR A 286 52.50 -166.35 56.87
N PRO A 287 52.60 -166.03 58.18
CA PRO A 287 52.67 -167.04 59.23
C PRO A 287 51.53 -168.07 59.16
N LYS A 288 50.36 -167.65 58.66
CA LYS A 288 49.20 -168.52 58.43
C LYS A 288 49.49 -169.62 57.38
N ALA A 289 50.13 -169.27 56.26
CA ALA A 289 50.52 -170.25 55.23
C ALA A 289 51.59 -171.21 55.76
N VAL A 290 52.55 -170.71 56.54
CA VAL A 290 53.61 -171.55 57.12
C VAL A 290 53.03 -172.55 58.13
N HIS A 291 52.07 -172.11 58.96
CA HIS A 291 51.46 -172.98 59.98
C HIS A 291 50.67 -174.14 59.38
N ALA A 292 49.88 -173.90 58.33
CA ALA A 292 49.04 -174.92 57.71
C ALA A 292 49.81 -176.03 56.94
N VAL A 293 51.12 -175.87 56.73
CA VAL A 293 52.01 -176.90 56.15
C VAL A 293 52.69 -177.76 57.24
N MET A 294 52.64 -177.33 58.51
CA MET A 294 53.36 -177.98 59.63
C MET A 294 52.48 -178.75 60.64
N ASP A 295 51.15 -178.83 60.44
CA ASP A 295 50.18 -179.67 61.18
C ASP A 295 49.78 -180.92 60.38
#